data_AF-A0A944S5C4-F1
#
_entry.id   AF-A0A944S5C4-F1
#
_cell.length_a   1.000
_cell.length_b   1.000
_cell.length_c   1.000
_cell.angle_alpha   90.00
_cell.angle_beta   90.00
_cell.angle_gamma   90.00
#
_symmetry.space_group_name_H-M   'P 1'
#
loop_
_entity.id
_entity.type
_entity.pdbx_description
1 polymer ?
#
loop_
_entity_poly.entity_id
_entity_poly.type
_entity_poly.pdbx_seq_one_letter_code
_entity_poly.pdbx_strand_id
1 'polypeptide(L)'
;MSQDEEMKNVDLVLEGHPQTLTAPPCREGDEPWVPLEDFAALVSCILKPIGDGRQSLCRDADEELCVLIDAGDTRDVEGTLFGRLAAFAEALDLQWHLCDDDMLQVGQVSGAVAALGVGDRPPQIRLPEDGTTKLVSSEHVLGKPAVYYMWASW
;
A
#
# COMPACT_ATOMS: atom_id res chain seq x y z
N MET A 1 -10.01 -28.55 14.26
CA MET A 1 -8.70 -29.00 13.76
C MET A 1 -8.19 -27.87 12.91
N SER A 2 -7.55 -26.88 13.53
CA SER A 2 -6.92 -25.78 12.80
C SER A 2 -5.71 -26.37 12.10
N GLN A 3 -5.72 -26.37 10.77
CA GLN A 3 -4.52 -26.63 10.00
C GLN A 3 -3.59 -25.46 10.33
N ASP A 4 -2.39 -25.75 10.84
CA ASP A 4 -1.30 -24.77 10.80
C ASP A 4 -1.09 -24.49 9.30
N GLU A 5 -1.59 -23.36 8.82
CA GLU A 5 -1.40 -22.96 7.42
C GLU A 5 0.09 -22.67 7.23
N GLU A 6 0.71 -23.43 6.33
CA GLU A 6 2.14 -23.31 6.04
C GLU A 6 2.42 -21.93 5.45
N MET A 7 3.34 -21.20 6.06
CA MET A 7 3.75 -19.88 5.58
C MET A 7 4.44 -20.03 4.23
N LYS A 8 3.85 -19.48 3.18
CA LYS A 8 4.40 -19.51 1.82
C LYS A 8 5.03 -18.17 1.48
N ASN A 9 6.28 -18.19 1.00
CA ASN A 9 6.95 -16.98 0.55
C ASN A 9 6.26 -16.37 -0.67
N VAL A 10 6.25 -15.04 -0.74
CA VAL A 10 5.67 -14.26 -1.83
C VAL A 10 6.65 -13.17 -2.27
N ASP A 11 6.57 -12.80 -3.55
CA ASP A 11 7.33 -11.69 -4.11
C ASP A 11 6.72 -10.35 -3.69
N LEU A 12 7.55 -9.37 -3.32
CA LEU A 12 7.11 -8.02 -2.98
C LEU A 12 7.20 -7.09 -4.18
N VAL A 13 6.10 -6.40 -4.48
CA VAL A 13 6.07 -5.27 -5.41
C VAL A 13 5.63 -4.03 -4.65
N LEU A 14 6.52 -3.07 -4.44
CA LEU A 14 6.24 -1.80 -3.78
C LEU A 14 6.18 -0.69 -4.82
N GLU A 15 5.08 0.06 -4.86
CA GLU A 15 4.88 1.15 -5.84
C GLU A 15 5.09 0.70 -7.30
N GLY A 16 4.69 -0.53 -7.62
CA GLY A 16 4.88 -1.13 -8.96
C GLY A 16 6.31 -1.61 -9.25
N HIS A 17 7.24 -1.54 -8.29
CA HIS A 17 8.62 -1.98 -8.44
C HIS A 17 8.90 -3.23 -7.60
N PRO A 18 9.42 -4.31 -8.19
CA PRO A 18 9.86 -5.48 -7.44
C PRO A 18 10.91 -5.12 -6.40
N GLN A 19 10.76 -5.65 -5.19
CA GLN A 19 11.68 -5.45 -4.08
C GLN A 19 12.29 -6.79 -3.68
N THR A 20 13.56 -6.78 -3.33
CA THR A 20 14.25 -7.94 -2.74
C THR A 20 14.59 -7.60 -1.30
N LEU A 21 14.02 -8.37 -0.38
CA LEU A 21 14.29 -8.28 1.05
C LEU A 21 15.22 -9.41 1.48
N THR A 22 15.91 -9.23 2.61
CA THR A 22 16.81 -10.25 3.16
C THR A 22 16.03 -11.52 3.52
N ALA A 23 14.88 -11.33 4.17
CA ALA A 23 13.87 -12.35 4.35
C ALA A 23 12.68 -12.02 3.42
N PRO A 24 12.18 -12.94 2.60
CA PRO A 24 11.02 -12.65 1.75
C PRO A 24 9.77 -12.46 2.63
N PRO A 25 8.81 -11.60 2.23
CA PRO A 25 7.49 -11.66 2.81
C PRO A 25 6.85 -13.02 2.55
N CYS A 26 5.82 -13.32 3.33
CA CYS A 26 5.12 -14.58 3.26
C CYS A 26 3.62 -14.38 3.50
N ARG A 27 2.83 -15.41 3.23
CA ARG A 27 1.40 -15.43 3.53
C ARG A 27 1.03 -16.66 4.34
N GLU A 28 0.06 -16.48 5.23
CA GLU A 28 -0.65 -17.52 5.95
C GLU A 28 -2.13 -17.36 5.57
N GLY A 29 -2.65 -18.23 4.71
CA GLY A 29 -3.94 -18.00 4.05
C GLY A 29 -3.95 -16.69 3.26
N ASP A 30 -4.93 -15.84 3.53
CA ASP A 30 -5.09 -14.51 2.91
C ASP A 30 -4.38 -13.38 3.69
N GLU A 31 -3.61 -13.72 4.73
CA GLU A 31 -2.92 -12.75 5.56
C GLU A 31 -1.44 -12.62 5.17
N PRO A 32 -1.02 -11.47 4.63
CA PRO A 32 0.39 -11.21 4.36
C PRO A 32 1.15 -10.82 5.62
N TRP A 33 2.34 -11.41 5.75
CA TRP A 33 3.33 -11.15 6.78
C TRP A 33 4.59 -10.60 6.13
N VAL A 34 5.09 -9.48 6.65
CA VAL A 34 6.29 -8.81 6.13
C VAL A 34 7.39 -8.78 7.21
N PRO A 35 8.67 -8.90 6.84
CA PRO A 35 9.77 -8.72 7.80
C PRO A 35 9.81 -7.25 8.24
N LEU A 36 9.57 -6.98 9.53
CA LEU A 36 9.28 -5.63 10.00
C LEU A 36 10.42 -4.64 9.80
N GLU A 37 11.66 -5.06 10.04
CA GLU A 37 12.82 -4.17 9.94
C GLU A 37 13.08 -3.73 8.50
N ASP A 38 13.21 -4.71 7.60
CA ASP A 38 13.43 -4.50 6.17
C ASP A 38 12.26 -3.74 5.52
N PHE A 39 11.02 -4.13 5.83
CA PHE A 39 9.84 -3.49 5.28
C PHE A 39 9.68 -2.06 5.78
N ALA A 40 9.94 -1.79 7.07
CA ALA A 40 9.88 -0.43 7.63
C ALA A 40 10.81 0.52 6.87
N ALA A 41 12.05 0.09 6.63
CA ALA A 41 13.02 0.88 5.87
C ALA A 41 12.52 1.20 4.45
N LEU A 42 11.89 0.24 3.77
CA LEU A 42 11.33 0.45 2.43
C LEU A 42 10.22 1.51 2.42
N VAL A 43 9.37 1.55 3.45
CA VAL A 43 8.24 2.50 3.54
C VAL A 43 8.60 3.77 4.33
N SER A 44 9.89 4.09 4.46
CA SER A 44 10.40 5.28 5.18
C SER A 44 9.91 5.37 6.63
N CYS A 45 9.84 4.21 7.28
CA CYS A 45 9.49 4.06 8.69
C CYS A 45 10.66 3.43 9.47
N ILE A 46 10.61 3.58 10.79
CA ILE A 46 11.57 3.01 11.74
C ILE A 46 10.80 2.11 12.70
N LEU A 47 11.29 0.89 12.88
CA LEU A 47 10.82 -0.03 13.90
C LEU A 47 11.40 0.38 15.27
N LYS A 48 10.53 0.68 16.24
CA LYS A 48 10.91 1.03 17.62
C LYS A 48 10.28 0.06 18.62
N PRO A 49 11.08 -0.55 19.53
CA PRO A 49 10.53 -1.35 20.62
C PRO A 49 9.87 -0.46 21.67
N ILE A 50 8.69 -0.86 22.15
CA ILE A 50 7.92 -0.10 23.14
C ILE A 50 7.78 -0.82 24.50
N GLY A 51 8.32 -2.04 24.60
CA GLY A 51 8.25 -2.88 25.81
C GLY A 51 7.21 -4.00 25.72
N ASP A 52 7.32 -4.99 26.62
CA ASP A 52 6.43 -6.16 26.70
C ASP A 52 6.34 -7.00 25.41
N GLY A 53 7.40 -7.00 24.59
CA GLY A 53 7.43 -7.70 23.30
C GLY A 53 6.65 -7.00 22.19
N ARG A 54 6.06 -5.82 22.45
CA ARG A 54 5.37 -5.02 21.43
C ARG A 54 6.34 -4.15 20.66
N GLN A 55 5.98 -3.88 19.41
CA GLN A 55 6.74 -3.03 18.50
C GLN A 55 5.89 -1.84 18.07
N SER A 56 6.54 -0.82 17.53
CA SER A 56 5.89 0.28 16.85
C SER A 56 6.62 0.62 15.56
N LEU A 57 5.87 1.02 14.54
CA LEU A 57 6.39 1.59 13.30
C LEU A 57 6.16 3.09 13.31
N CYS A 58 7.23 3.87 13.27
CA CYS A 58 7.17 5.33 13.27
C CYS A 58 7.65 5.88 11.93
N ARG A 59 6.94 6.84 11.33
CA ARG A 59 7.36 7.49 10.09
C ARG A 59 8.59 8.37 10.35
N ASP A 60 9.66 8.21 9.56
CA ASP A 60 10.96 8.84 9.83
C ASP A 60 10.89 10.40 9.76
N ALA A 61 10.01 10.92 8.91
CA ALA A 61 9.83 12.37 8.74
C ALA A 61 8.95 13.04 9.82
N ASP A 62 8.19 12.26 10.60
CA ASP A 62 7.22 12.77 11.56
C ASP A 62 7.11 11.82 12.76
N GLU A 63 7.86 12.14 13.84
CA GLU A 63 7.86 11.34 15.07
C GLU A 63 6.50 11.28 15.78
N GLU A 64 5.50 12.04 15.32
CA GLU A 64 4.13 12.01 15.88
C GLU A 64 3.29 10.83 15.35
N LEU A 65 3.66 10.20 14.22
CA LEU A 65 2.93 9.07 13.66
C LEU A 65 3.65 7.74 13.93
N CYS A 66 3.41 7.18 15.12
CA CYS A 66 3.82 5.82 15.50
C CYS A 66 2.61 4.89 15.58
N VAL A 67 2.63 3.82 14.80
CA VAL A 67 1.61 2.77 14.80
C VAL A 67 2.07 1.65 15.73
N LEU A 68 1.24 1.30 16.70
CA LEU A 68 1.50 0.19 17.62
C LEU A 68 1.17 -1.13 16.92
N ILE A 69 2.05 -2.13 17.06
CA ILE A 69 1.82 -3.49 16.60
C ILE A 69 1.69 -4.38 17.83
N ASP A 70 0.52 -5.01 17.97
CA ASP A 70 0.24 -5.89 19.08
C ASP A 70 1.05 -7.20 19.00
N ALA A 71 1.26 -7.84 20.15
CA ALA A 71 2.04 -9.07 20.22
C ALA A 71 1.40 -10.23 19.42
N GLY A 72 0.09 -10.19 19.16
CA GLY A 72 -0.60 -11.16 18.31
C GLY A 72 -0.37 -10.96 16.82
N ASP A 73 0.07 -9.76 16.41
CA ASP A 73 0.34 -9.39 15.03
C ASP A 73 1.83 -9.43 14.69
N THR A 74 2.66 -9.95 15.60
CA THR A 74 4.08 -10.20 15.36
C THR A 74 4.43 -11.66 15.57
N ARG A 75 5.40 -12.15 14.79
CA ARG A 75 5.89 -13.53 14.89
C ARG A 75 7.38 -13.55 14.58
N ASP A 76 8.18 -14.19 15.43
CA ASP A 76 9.58 -14.47 15.11
C ASP A 76 9.66 -15.74 14.26
N VAL A 77 10.32 -15.63 13.10
CA VAL A 77 10.58 -16.75 12.21
C VAL A 77 12.07 -16.75 11.89
N GLU A 78 12.77 -17.77 12.39
CA GLU A 78 14.22 -17.95 12.20
C GLU A 78 15.06 -16.71 12.58
N GLY A 79 14.64 -15.96 13.62
CA GLY A 79 15.34 -14.76 14.09
C GLY A 79 15.02 -13.49 13.31
N THR A 80 14.06 -13.54 12.38
CA THR A 80 13.47 -12.36 11.73
C THR A 80 12.10 -12.09 12.31
N LEU A 81 11.85 -10.86 12.76
CA LEU A 81 10.55 -10.47 13.27
C LEU A 81 9.62 -10.08 12.13
N PHE A 82 8.59 -10.88 11.92
CA PHE A 82 7.52 -10.61 10.98
C PHE A 82 6.36 -9.89 11.66
N GLY A 83 5.68 -9.06 10.87
CA GLY A 83 4.46 -8.38 11.28
C GLY A 83 3.35 -8.60 10.26
N ARG A 84 2.14 -8.80 10.75
CA ARG A 84 0.94 -8.91 9.92
C ARG A 84 0.65 -7.55 9.29
N LEU A 85 0.70 -7.47 7.95
CA LEU A 85 0.60 -6.20 7.24
C LEU A 85 -0.73 -5.47 7.52
N ALA A 86 -1.82 -6.22 7.67
CA ALA A 86 -3.15 -5.68 8.00
C ALA A 86 -3.19 -4.90 9.33
N ALA A 87 -2.30 -5.18 10.28
CA ALA A 87 -2.29 -4.53 11.59
C ALA A 87 -1.83 -3.07 11.54
N PHE A 88 -1.08 -2.67 10.51
CA PHE A 88 -0.48 -1.34 10.44
C PHE A 88 -0.56 -0.66 9.07
N ALA A 89 -0.89 -1.36 7.99
CA ALA A 89 -0.88 -0.79 6.64
C ALA A 89 -1.78 0.44 6.51
N GLU A 90 -3.03 0.37 6.96
CA GLU A 90 -3.97 1.50 6.87
C GLU A 90 -3.46 2.73 7.62
N ALA A 91 -2.91 2.54 8.82
CA ALA A 91 -2.37 3.63 9.64
C ALA A 91 -1.09 4.26 9.07
N LEU A 92 -0.38 3.54 8.18
CA LEU A 92 0.75 4.06 7.41
C LEU A 92 0.37 4.59 6.02
N ASP A 93 -0.93 4.73 5.75
CA ASP A 93 -1.48 5.08 4.45
C ASP A 93 -1.00 4.11 3.35
N LEU A 94 -1.07 2.81 3.60
CA LEU A 94 -0.71 1.76 2.64
C LEU A 94 -1.95 0.96 2.23
N GLN A 95 -2.07 0.71 0.93
CA GLN A 95 -2.94 -0.29 0.33
C GLN A 95 -2.10 -1.49 -0.09
N TRP A 96 -2.69 -2.67 0.00
CA TRP A 96 -2.03 -3.90 -0.41
C TRP A 96 -3.02 -4.89 -1.03
N HIS A 97 -2.50 -5.73 -1.91
CA HIS A 97 -3.25 -6.80 -2.57
C HIS A 97 -2.35 -8.04 -2.70
N LEU A 98 -2.88 -9.22 -2.38
CA LEU A 98 -2.27 -10.49 -2.73
C LEU A 98 -2.79 -10.91 -4.11
N CYS A 99 -1.89 -11.01 -5.09
CA CYS A 99 -2.18 -11.44 -6.45
C CYS A 99 -1.69 -12.87 -6.67
N ASP A 100 -2.56 -13.72 -7.23
CA ASP A 100 -2.26 -15.07 -7.74
C ASP A 100 -1.28 -15.87 -6.85
N ASP A 101 -1.64 -16.00 -5.56
CA ASP A 101 -0.99 -16.78 -4.48
C ASP A 101 0.48 -16.50 -4.14
N ASP A 102 1.22 -15.79 -5.01
CA ASP A 102 2.68 -15.69 -4.98
C ASP A 102 3.21 -14.24 -4.98
N MET A 103 2.34 -13.23 -5.13
CA MET A 103 2.76 -11.82 -5.20
C MET A 103 2.00 -10.94 -4.22
N LEU A 104 2.73 -10.17 -3.42
CA LEU A 104 2.22 -9.11 -2.56
C LEU A 104 2.51 -7.75 -3.19
N GLN A 105 1.47 -7.07 -3.65
CA GLN A 105 1.54 -5.68 -4.11
C GLN A 105 1.23 -4.73 -2.96
N VAL A 106 2.08 -3.73 -2.75
CA VAL A 106 1.90 -2.67 -1.75
C VAL A 106 2.11 -1.31 -2.40
N GLY A 107 1.30 -0.33 -2.03
CA GLY A 107 1.47 1.06 -2.45
C GLY A 107 0.85 2.03 -1.45
N GLN A 108 1.24 3.29 -1.52
CA GLN A 108 0.71 4.36 -0.71
C GLN A 108 -0.72 4.71 -1.16
N VAL A 109 -1.60 4.91 -0.19
CA VAL A 109 -2.90 5.55 -0.35
C VAL A 109 -2.64 7.04 -0.56
N SER A 110 -2.06 7.39 -1.69
CA SER A 110 -2.08 8.78 -2.12
C SER A 110 -3.56 9.16 -2.31
N GLY A 111 -4.00 10.26 -1.72
CA GLY A 111 -5.31 10.88 -2.01
C GLY A 111 -5.50 11.29 -3.48
N ALA A 112 -4.58 10.91 -4.38
CA ALA A 112 -4.67 11.13 -5.81
C ALA A 112 -3.69 10.22 -6.57
N VAL A 113 -4.09 8.98 -6.88
CA VAL A 113 -4.00 8.43 -8.24
C VAL A 113 -5.13 7.40 -8.41
N ALA A 114 -6.20 7.81 -9.09
CA ALA A 114 -7.01 6.85 -9.81
C ALA A 114 -6.09 6.16 -10.82
N ALA A 115 -5.73 4.90 -10.58
CA ALA A 115 -5.04 4.08 -11.56
C ALA A 115 -5.98 3.95 -12.77
N LEU A 116 -5.77 4.80 -13.77
CA LEU A 116 -6.24 4.56 -15.12
C LEU A 116 -5.17 3.72 -15.79
N GLY A 117 -5.36 2.41 -15.78
CA GLY A 117 -4.61 1.52 -16.62
C GLY A 117 -4.91 1.78 -18.10
N VAL A 118 -3.98 1.42 -18.98
CA VAL A 118 -4.24 1.38 -20.42
C VAL A 118 -5.32 0.31 -20.67
N GLY A 119 -6.52 0.76 -21.07
CA GLY A 119 -7.69 -0.11 -21.27
C GLY A 119 -8.85 0.21 -20.31
N ASP A 120 -8.59 0.95 -19.23
CA ASP A 120 -9.63 1.38 -18.31
C ASP A 120 -10.50 2.49 -18.89
N ARG A 121 -11.74 2.54 -18.44
CA ARG A 121 -12.65 3.63 -18.78
C ARG A 121 -12.15 4.92 -18.10
N PRO A 122 -11.91 6.02 -18.85
CA PRO A 122 -11.55 7.31 -18.25
C PRO A 122 -12.56 7.75 -17.19
N PRO A 123 -12.11 8.42 -16.10
CA PRO A 123 -12.99 8.87 -15.05
C PRO A 123 -13.97 9.91 -15.61
N GLN A 124 -15.15 9.96 -15.01
CA GLN A 124 -16.06 11.06 -15.27
C GLN A 124 -15.53 12.31 -14.61
N ILE A 125 -15.17 13.30 -15.42
CA ILE A 125 -14.64 14.58 -14.97
C ILE A 125 -15.76 15.61 -15.06
N ARG A 126 -15.97 16.37 -13.98
CA ARG A 126 -16.87 17.52 -13.95
C ARG A 126 -16.07 18.75 -13.56
N LEU A 127 -15.90 19.67 -14.51
CA LEU A 127 -15.14 20.90 -14.31
C LEU A 127 -16.03 22.12 -14.60
N PRO A 128 -15.80 23.25 -13.93
CA PRO A 128 -16.44 24.50 -14.29
C PRO A 128 -16.02 24.90 -15.71
N GLU A 129 -16.99 25.32 -16.53
CA GLU A 129 -16.73 25.96 -17.82
C GLU A 129 -16.09 27.32 -17.60
N ASP A 130 -15.05 27.62 -18.39
CA ASP A 130 -14.25 28.84 -18.25
C ASP A 130 -15.13 30.10 -18.18
N GLY A 131 -14.87 30.94 -17.18
CA GLY A 131 -15.64 32.14 -16.91
C GLY A 131 -17.06 31.91 -16.35
N THR A 132 -17.45 30.68 -16.00
CA THR A 132 -18.79 30.37 -15.47
C THR A 132 -18.75 29.43 -14.26
N THR A 133 -19.82 29.41 -13.46
CA THR A 133 -20.02 28.42 -12.38
C THR A 133 -20.71 27.14 -12.88
N LYS A 134 -20.94 27.02 -14.19
CA LYS A 134 -21.67 25.90 -14.77
C LYS A 134 -20.72 24.72 -14.90
N LEU A 135 -21.11 23.57 -14.36
CA LEU A 135 -20.34 22.35 -14.49
C LEU A 135 -20.54 21.72 -15.87
N VAL A 136 -19.45 21.37 -16.52
CA VAL A 136 -19.41 20.59 -17.76
C VAL A 136 -18.87 19.20 -17.44
N SER A 137 -19.63 18.19 -17.86
CA SER A 137 -19.30 16.76 -17.69
C SER A 137 -18.56 16.24 -18.90
N SER A 138 -17.56 15.39 -18.71
CA SER A 138 -16.83 14.69 -19.78
C SER A 138 -17.64 13.58 -20.47
N GLU A 139 -18.89 13.33 -20.06
CA GLU A 139 -19.73 12.27 -20.66
C GLU A 139 -19.95 12.43 -22.17
N HIS A 140 -19.91 13.66 -22.70
CA HIS A 140 -20.12 13.95 -24.12
C HIS A 140 -19.02 13.40 -25.05
N VAL A 141 -17.86 13.04 -24.50
CA VAL A 141 -16.73 12.44 -25.26
C VAL A 141 -16.61 10.93 -25.06
N LEU A 142 -17.50 10.28 -24.31
CA LEU A 142 -17.49 8.83 -24.15
C LEU A 142 -17.66 8.14 -25.52
N GLY A 143 -16.84 7.12 -25.76
CA GLY A 143 -16.85 6.34 -27.02
C GLY A 143 -16.20 7.05 -28.22
N LYS A 144 -15.57 8.21 -28.00
CA LYS A 144 -14.82 8.94 -29.03
C LYS A 144 -13.35 9.06 -28.62
N PRO A 145 -12.41 9.12 -29.58
CA PRO A 145 -11.04 9.51 -29.27
C PRO A 145 -11.03 10.91 -28.63
N ALA A 146 -10.42 11.02 -27.46
CA ALA A 146 -10.34 12.27 -26.70
C ALA A 146 -8.97 12.37 -26.02
N VAL A 147 -8.43 13.59 -25.95
CA VAL A 147 -7.18 13.89 -25.26
C VAL A 147 -7.51 14.83 -24.10
N TYR A 148 -7.18 14.40 -22.89
CA TYR A 148 -7.22 15.26 -21.70
C TYR A 148 -5.79 15.70 -21.40
N TYR A 149 -5.61 16.99 -21.19
CA TYR A 149 -4.31 17.55 -20.82
C TYR A 149 -4.52 18.62 -19.75
N MET A 150 -3.57 18.73 -18.84
CA MET A 150 -3.52 19.77 -17.82
C MET A 150 -2.39 20.71 -18.18
N TRP A 151 -2.61 22.01 -18.01
CA TRP A 151 -1.58 23.02 -18.17
C TRP A 151 -1.66 24.04 -17.04
N ALA A 152 -0.54 24.70 -16.76
CA ALA A 152 -0.47 25.84 -15.86
C ALA A 152 -0.01 27.06 -16.66
N SER A 153 -0.66 28.20 -16.45
CA SER A 153 -0.22 29.50 -16.95
C SER A 153 0.32 30.32 -15.78
N TRP A 154 1.39 31.06 -16.02
CA TRP A 154 1.94 32.04 -15.09
C TRP A 154 1.18 33.36 -15.18
#